data_AF-A0A960SQY0-F1
#
_entry.id   AF-A0A960SQY0-F1
#
_cell.length_a   1.000
_cell.length_b   1.000
_cell.length_c   1.000
_cell.angle_alpha   90.00
_cell.angle_beta   90.00
_cell.angle_gamma   90.00
#
_symmetry.space_group_name_H-M   'P 1'
#
loop_
_entity.id
_entity.type
_entity.pdbx_description
1 polymer ?
#
loop_
_entity_poly.entity_id
_entity_poly.type
_entity_poly.pdbx_seq_one_letter_code
_entity_poly.pdbx_strand_id
1 'polypeptide(L)'
;KPLAARNAPAATHAAWLLATLAVEQARPAEAAAILEANPDFAGSVAGRELAARVALLRQDTNAARALYTDLGPDSIEGRVFFAREAFAARDWPTARRLTEGLLVDVPDSMPLRANLETIRRAETGSPP
;
A
#
# COMPACT_ATOMS: atom_id res chain seq x y z
N LYS A 1 -24.04 0.19 22.33
CA LYS A 1 -22.61 0.40 22.00
C LYS A 1 -22.33 -0.29 20.67
N PRO A 2 -21.74 0.38 19.67
CA PRO A 2 -21.42 -0.23 18.39
C PRO A 2 -20.43 -1.39 18.57
N LEU A 3 -20.59 -2.45 17.76
CA LEU A 3 -19.73 -3.65 17.77
C LEU A 3 -18.25 -3.33 17.51
N ALA A 4 -17.95 -2.23 16.82
CA ALA A 4 -16.61 -1.72 16.58
C ALA A 4 -15.84 -1.31 17.86
N ALA A 5 -16.48 -1.23 19.03
CA ALA A 5 -15.84 -0.87 20.29
C ALA A 5 -15.55 -2.07 21.22
N ARG A 6 -15.55 -3.31 20.68
CA ARG A 6 -15.28 -4.54 21.45
C ARG A 6 -14.04 -5.23 20.88
N ASN A 7 -13.05 -5.55 21.72
CA ASN A 7 -11.86 -6.31 21.34
C ASN A 7 -12.24 -7.76 20.98
N ALA A 8 -12.70 -7.98 19.75
CA ALA A 8 -13.10 -9.27 19.21
C ALA A 8 -12.69 -9.34 17.73
N PRO A 9 -12.32 -10.52 17.18
CA PRO A 9 -11.92 -10.67 15.78
C PRO A 9 -12.92 -10.08 14.76
N ALA A 10 -14.22 -10.17 15.08
CA ALA A 10 -15.28 -9.56 14.28
C ALA A 10 -15.23 -8.03 14.23
N ALA A 11 -14.77 -7.37 15.29
CA ALA A 11 -14.60 -5.92 15.33
C ALA A 11 -13.41 -5.47 14.48
N THR A 12 -12.29 -6.20 14.53
CA THR A 12 -11.13 -5.95 13.66
C THR A 12 -11.50 -6.08 12.18
N HIS A 13 -12.24 -7.13 11.81
CA HIS A 13 -12.70 -7.31 10.44
C HIS A 13 -13.67 -6.21 10.00
N ALA A 14 -14.61 -5.82 10.87
CA ALA A 14 -15.52 -4.71 10.59
C ALA A 14 -14.78 -3.37 10.43
N ALA A 15 -13.77 -3.10 11.27
CA ALA A 15 -12.93 -1.91 11.17
C ALA A 15 -12.14 -1.89 9.86
N TRP A 16 -11.59 -3.04 9.45
CA TRP A 16 -10.90 -3.16 8.16
C TRP A 16 -11.81 -2.86 6.96
N LEU A 17 -13.02 -3.44 6.93
CA LEU A 17 -13.98 -3.19 5.86
C LEU A 17 -14.40 -1.72 5.80
N LEU A 18 -14.71 -1.11 6.95
CA LEU A 18 -15.12 0.30 7.03
C LEU A 18 -13.99 1.24 6.63
N ALA A 19 -12.76 1.01 7.13
CA ALA A 19 -11.60 1.84 6.80
C ALA A 19 -11.26 1.73 5.30
N THR A 20 -11.34 0.52 4.74
CA THR A 20 -11.13 0.30 3.30
C THR A 20 -12.15 1.06 2.47
N LEU A 21 -13.44 0.96 2.80
CA LEU A 21 -14.50 1.69 2.12
C LEU A 21 -14.30 3.22 2.21
N ALA A 22 -13.89 3.72 3.38
CA ALA A 22 -13.59 5.14 3.55
C ALA A 22 -12.41 5.59 2.67
N VAL A 23 -11.35 4.80 2.56
CA VAL A 23 -10.21 5.08 1.67
C VAL A 23 -10.63 5.03 0.19
N GLU A 24 -11.41 4.03 -0.23
CA GLU A 24 -11.90 3.91 -1.61
C GLU A 24 -12.79 5.10 -2.02
N GLN A 25 -13.52 5.67 -1.07
CA GLN A 25 -14.36 6.85 -1.28
C GLN A 25 -13.60 8.17 -1.04
N ALA A 26 -12.28 8.13 -0.93
CA ALA A 26 -11.43 9.30 -0.67
C ALA A 26 -11.86 10.12 0.56
N ARG A 27 -12.28 9.44 1.64
CA ARG A 27 -12.66 10.03 2.94
C ARG A 27 -11.56 9.78 3.99
N PRO A 28 -10.39 10.45 3.90
CA PRO A 28 -9.24 10.15 4.76
C PRO A 28 -9.43 10.53 6.23
N ALA A 29 -10.35 11.44 6.56
CA ALA A 29 -10.68 11.78 7.95
C ALA A 29 -11.41 10.62 8.65
N GLU A 30 -12.39 10.03 7.96
CA GLU A 30 -13.16 8.90 8.48
C GLU A 30 -12.32 7.63 8.60
N ALA A 31 -11.49 7.34 7.60
CA ALA A 31 -10.56 6.22 7.67
C ALA A 31 -9.60 6.34 8.87
N ALA A 32 -9.08 7.53 9.14
CA ALA A 32 -8.23 7.77 10.32
C ALA A 32 -8.99 7.58 11.64
N ALA A 33 -10.22 8.10 11.74
CA ALA A 33 -11.04 7.92 12.94
C ALA A 33 -11.34 6.44 13.22
N ILE A 34 -11.52 5.62 12.17
CA ILE A 34 -11.71 4.17 12.33
C ILE A 34 -10.44 3.49 12.84
N LEU A 35 -9.27 3.86 12.32
CA LEU A 35 -7.97 3.33 12.78
C LEU A 35 -7.70 3.71 14.25
N GLU A 36 -7.92 4.98 14.61
CA GLU A 36 -7.75 5.49 15.98
C GLU A 36 -8.69 4.78 16.98
N ALA A 37 -9.91 4.47 16.56
CA ALA A 37 -10.89 3.75 17.38
C ALA A 37 -10.58 2.25 17.54
N ASN A 38 -9.65 1.69 16.75
CA ASN A 38 -9.34 0.25 16.72
C ASN A 38 -7.82 0.02 16.78
N PRO A 39 -7.16 0.21 17.94
CA PRO A 39 -5.70 0.19 18.05
C PRO A 39 -5.07 -1.16 17.67
N ASP A 40 -5.71 -2.29 18.04
CA ASP A 40 -5.24 -3.62 17.66
C ASP A 40 -5.20 -3.80 16.13
N PHE A 41 -6.21 -3.28 15.44
CA PHE A 41 -6.25 -3.26 13.98
C PHE A 41 -5.20 -2.31 13.42
N ALA A 42 -5.10 -1.09 13.94
CA ALA A 42 -4.12 -0.10 13.50
C ALA A 42 -2.67 -0.57 13.69
N GLY A 43 -2.39 -1.45 14.64
CA GLY A 43 -1.09 -2.09 14.83
C GLY A 43 -0.79 -3.25 13.87
N SER A 44 -1.80 -3.81 13.20
CA SER A 44 -1.60 -4.90 12.23
C SER A 44 -1.00 -4.40 10.91
N VAL A 45 -0.37 -5.30 10.13
CA VAL A 45 0.16 -4.95 8.79
C VAL A 45 -0.90 -4.27 7.93
N ALA A 46 -2.11 -4.86 7.83
CA ALA A 46 -3.21 -4.30 7.03
C ALA A 46 -3.70 -2.93 7.54
N GLY A 47 -3.74 -2.72 8.87
CA GLY A 47 -4.13 -1.43 9.43
C GLY A 47 -3.09 -0.34 9.16
N ARG A 48 -1.81 -0.71 9.20
CA ARG A 48 -0.69 0.19 8.89
C ARG A 48 -0.59 0.50 7.39
N GLU A 49 -0.87 -0.46 6.52
CA GLU A 49 -1.03 -0.22 5.08
C GLU A 49 -2.18 0.77 4.81
N LEU A 50 -3.33 0.59 5.47
CA LEU A 50 -4.42 1.56 5.40
C LEU A 50 -4.04 2.95 5.92
N ALA A 51 -3.27 3.04 7.00
CA ALA A 51 -2.74 4.31 7.47
C ALA A 51 -1.85 4.99 6.42
N ALA A 52 -1.02 4.22 5.70
CA ALA A 52 -0.19 4.74 4.61
C ALA A 52 -1.06 5.23 3.44
N ARG A 53 -2.11 4.49 3.06
CA ARG A 53 -3.10 4.93 2.05
C ARG A 53 -3.81 6.23 2.47
N VAL A 54 -4.16 6.37 3.75
CA VAL A 54 -4.74 7.60 4.29
C VAL A 54 -3.77 8.78 4.18
N ALA A 55 -2.48 8.57 4.47
CA ALA A 55 -1.45 9.59 4.29
C ALA A 55 -1.32 10.01 2.82
N LEU A 56 -1.34 9.05 1.88
CA LEU A 56 -1.33 9.35 0.43
C LEU A 56 -2.55 10.17 -0.01
N LEU A 57 -3.75 9.85 0.48
CA LEU A 57 -4.97 10.63 0.20
C LEU A 57 -4.88 12.07 0.73
N ARG A 58 -4.12 12.29 1.80
CA ARG A 58 -3.83 13.62 2.37
C ARG A 58 -2.65 14.31 1.68
N GLN A 59 -2.09 13.73 0.62
CA GLN A 59 -0.89 14.19 -0.07
C GLN A 59 0.36 14.25 0.84
N ASP A 60 0.33 13.52 1.96
CA ASP A 60 1.48 13.36 2.85
C ASP A 60 2.29 12.13 2.44
N THR A 61 3.01 12.27 1.33
CA THR A 61 3.86 11.20 0.79
C THR A 61 4.98 10.81 1.75
N ASN A 62 5.45 11.74 2.59
CA ASN A 62 6.50 11.46 3.57
C ASN A 62 6.01 10.52 4.67
N ALA A 63 4.81 10.76 5.22
CA ALA A 63 4.22 9.87 6.21
C ALA A 63 3.91 8.48 5.62
N ALA A 64 3.36 8.43 4.39
CA ALA A 64 3.11 7.17 3.70
C ALA A 64 4.40 6.37 3.49
N ARG A 65 5.46 7.04 3.01
CA ARG A 65 6.79 6.45 2.83
C ARG A 65 7.33 5.89 4.14
N ALA A 66 7.28 6.66 5.23
CA ALA A 66 7.75 6.22 6.53
C ALA A 66 7.02 4.95 7.01
N LEU A 67 5.70 4.91 6.86
CA LEU A 67 4.88 3.74 7.22
C LEU A 67 5.25 2.51 6.40
N TYR A 68 5.39 2.63 5.08
CA TYR A 68 5.79 1.52 4.21
C TYR A 68 7.24 1.08 4.43
N THR A 69 8.15 2.00 4.76
CA THR A 69 9.52 1.66 5.13
C THR A 69 9.54 0.83 6.41
N ASP A 70 8.79 1.24 7.44
CA ASP A 70 8.75 0.50 8.71
C ASP A 70 8.05 -0.88 8.58
N LEU A 71 7.11 -1.02 7.64
CA LEU A 71 6.53 -2.32 7.29
C LEU A 71 7.49 -3.25 6.54
N GLY A 72 8.48 -2.69 5.85
CA GLY A 72 9.53 -3.45 5.17
C GLY A 72 8.99 -4.50 4.18
N PRO A 73 9.52 -5.74 4.19
CA PRO A 73 9.14 -6.77 3.22
C PRO A 73 7.73 -7.35 3.44
N ASP A 74 7.17 -7.20 4.64
CA ASP A 74 5.88 -7.78 5.02
C ASP A 74 4.70 -7.12 4.30
N SER A 75 4.91 -5.90 3.78
CA SER A 75 3.90 -5.17 3.00
C SER A 75 4.13 -5.34 1.50
N ILE A 76 3.29 -6.16 0.87
CA ILE A 76 3.23 -6.24 -0.60
C ILE A 76 2.88 -4.85 -1.17
N GLU A 77 1.94 -4.14 -0.53
CA GLU A 77 1.54 -2.81 -0.97
C GLU A 77 2.70 -1.80 -0.89
N GLY A 78 3.48 -1.81 0.19
CA GLY A 78 4.66 -0.97 0.35
C GLY A 78 5.73 -1.26 -0.71
N ARG A 79 5.95 -2.53 -1.04
CA ARG A 79 6.85 -2.90 -2.14
C ARG A 79 6.35 -2.40 -3.49
N VAL A 80 5.04 -2.47 -3.76
CA VAL A 80 4.43 -1.86 -4.96
C VAL A 80 4.61 -0.34 -4.97
N PHE A 81 4.42 0.32 -3.83
CA PHE A 81 4.63 1.75 -3.66
C PHE A 81 6.07 2.15 -4.03
N PHE A 82 7.07 1.48 -3.46
CA PHE A 82 8.48 1.76 -3.77
C PHE A 82 8.86 1.42 -5.21
N ALA A 83 8.28 0.37 -5.80
CA ALA A 83 8.51 0.04 -7.20
C ALA A 83 8.02 1.17 -8.13
N ARG A 84 6.86 1.75 -7.83
CA ARG A 84 6.31 2.90 -8.56
C ARG A 84 7.14 4.16 -8.38
N GLU A 85 7.61 4.44 -7.17
CA GLU A 85 8.48 5.59 -6.92
C GLU A 85 9.81 5.47 -7.65
N ALA A 86 10.45 4.29 -7.62
CA ALA A 86 11.69 4.05 -8.36
C ALA A 86 11.48 4.21 -9.87
N PHE A 87 10.35 3.71 -10.39
CA PHE A 87 9.98 3.90 -11.80
C PHE A 87 9.84 5.39 -12.15
N ALA A 88 9.09 6.15 -11.34
CA ALA A 88 8.89 7.58 -11.54
C ALA A 88 10.22 8.37 -11.48
N ALA A 89 11.13 7.95 -10.62
CA ALA A 89 12.47 8.51 -10.48
C ALA A 89 13.46 8.08 -11.59
N ARG A 90 13.04 7.21 -12.51
CA ARG A 90 13.89 6.57 -13.54
C ARG A 90 15.05 5.76 -12.96
N ASP A 91 14.91 5.30 -11.72
CA ASP A 91 15.81 4.32 -11.10
C ASP A 91 15.38 2.92 -11.57
N TRP A 92 15.74 2.60 -12.81
CA TRP A 92 15.36 1.35 -13.46
C TRP A 92 15.87 0.11 -12.72
N PRO A 93 17.13 0.07 -12.23
CA PRO A 93 17.61 -1.07 -11.45
C PRO A 93 16.75 -1.36 -10.22
N THR A 94 16.39 -0.33 -9.45
CA THR A 94 15.54 -0.49 -8.26
C THR A 94 14.10 -0.87 -8.65
N ALA A 95 13.52 -0.19 -9.64
CA ALA A 95 12.16 -0.46 -10.11
C ALA A 95 12.00 -1.90 -10.61
N ARG A 96 12.98 -2.38 -11.40
CA ARG A 96 13.07 -3.75 -11.89
C ARG A 96 13.15 -4.75 -10.75
N ARG A 97 14.14 -4.60 -9.86
CA ARG A 97 14.38 -5.52 -8.73
C ARG A 97 13.13 -5.66 -7.85
N LEU A 98 12.47 -4.55 -7.53
CA LEU A 98 11.25 -4.57 -6.72
C LEU A 98 10.08 -5.25 -7.47
N THR A 99 9.91 -4.95 -8.75
CA THR A 99 8.84 -5.54 -9.59
C THR A 99 9.04 -7.05 -9.78
N GLU A 100 10.27 -7.49 -10.04
CA GLU A 100 10.62 -8.91 -10.15
C GLU A 100 10.39 -9.63 -8.81
N GLY A 101 10.79 -9.02 -7.69
CA GLY A 101 10.50 -9.56 -6.36
C GLY A 101 9.00 -9.71 -6.09
N LEU A 102 8.17 -8.75 -6.51
CA LEU A 102 6.71 -8.84 -6.39
C LEU A 102 6.11 -9.95 -7.26
N LEU A 103 6.71 -10.27 -8.41
CA LEU A 103 6.27 -11.36 -9.28
C LEU A 103 6.60 -12.75 -8.71
N VAL A 104 7.52 -12.85 -7.75
CA VAL A 104 7.73 -14.10 -7.00
C VAL A 104 6.51 -14.40 -6.13
N ASP A 105 5.97 -13.38 -5.46
CA ASP A 105 4.82 -13.55 -4.56
C ASP A 105 3.48 -13.58 -5.30
N VAL A 106 3.38 -12.84 -6.42
CA VAL A 106 2.15 -12.72 -7.22
C VAL A 106 2.46 -13.01 -8.70
N PRO A 107 2.78 -14.27 -9.06
CA PRO A 107 3.26 -14.63 -10.39
C PRO A 107 2.27 -14.33 -11.51
N ASP A 108 0.97 -14.39 -11.24
CA ASP A 108 -0.07 -14.20 -12.26
C ASP A 108 -0.51 -12.72 -12.41
N SER A 109 0.20 -11.79 -11.76
CA SER A 109 -0.10 -10.36 -11.85
C SER A 109 0.24 -9.78 -13.21
N MET A 110 -0.76 -9.70 -14.08
CA MET A 110 -0.66 -9.02 -15.38
C MET A 110 -0.18 -7.56 -15.26
N PRO A 111 -0.63 -6.75 -14.27
CA PRO A 111 -0.11 -5.40 -14.08
C PRO A 111 1.40 -5.35 -13.79
N LEU A 112 1.93 -6.26 -12.98
CA LEU A 112 3.36 -6.30 -12.67
C LEU A 112 4.20 -6.72 -13.89
N ARG A 113 3.71 -7.67 -14.69
CA ARG A 113 4.36 -8.07 -15.96
C ARG A 113 4.39 -6.90 -16.96
N ALA A 114 3.30 -6.16 -17.09
CA ALA A 114 3.24 -4.97 -17.94
C ALA A 114 4.21 -3.87 -17.46
N ASN A 115 4.33 -3.67 -16.14
CA ASN A 115 5.29 -2.74 -15.57
C ASN A 115 6.73 -3.13 -15.91
N LEU A 116 7.08 -4.42 -15.80
CA LEU A 116 8.42 -4.91 -16.12
C LEU A 116 8.78 -4.71 -17.60
N GLU A 117 7.83 -4.92 -18.51
CA GLU A 117 8.04 -4.64 -19.94
C GLU A 117 8.23 -3.13 -20.18
N THR A 118 7.49 -2.28 -19.46
CA THR A 118 7.65 -0.82 -19.53
C THR A 118 9.04 -0.39 -19.05
N ILE A 119 9.51 -0.95 -17.92
CA ILE A 119 10.88 -0.72 -17.40
C ILE A 119 11.92 -1.14 -18.45
N ARG A 120 11.76 -2.33 -19.04
CA ARG A 120 12.70 -2.86 -20.06
C ARG A 120 12.83 -1.93 -21.26
N ARG A 121 11.71 -1.40 -21.78
CA ARG A 121 11.71 -0.45 -22.91
C ARG A 121 12.38 0.88 -22.55
N ALA A 122 12.09 1.37 -21.33
CA ALA A 122 12.69 2.61 -20.84
C ALA A 122 14.21 2.51 -20.67
N GLU A 123 14.71 1.35 -20.22
CA GLU A 123 16.16 1.06 -20.13
C GLU A 123 16.85 1.02 -21.50
N THR A 124 16.19 0.46 -22.52
CA THR A 124 16.78 0.34 -23.87
C THR A 124 16.61 1.60 -24.73
N GLY A 125 15.98 2.66 -24.21
CA GLY A 125 15.68 3.88 -24.95
C GLY A 125 14.70 3.66 -26.11
N SER A 126 13.96 2.54 -26.10
CA SER A 126 12.97 2.23 -27.12
C SER A 126 11.67 2.95 -26.76
N PRO A 127 11.18 3.92 -27.56
CA PRO A 127 9.91 4.58 -27.29
C PRO A 127 8.74 3.58 -27.39
N PRO A 128 7.59 3.87 -26.75
CA PRO A 128 6.41 3.02 -26.78
C PRO A 128 5.84 2.81 -28.18
#